data_AF-A0AAC9NHL2-F1
#
_entry.id   AF-A0AAC9NHL2-F1
#
_cell.length_a   1.000
_cell.length_b   1.000
_cell.length_c   1.000
_cell.angle_alpha   90.00
_cell.angle_beta   90.00
_cell.angle_gamma   90.00
#
_symmetry.space_group_name_H-M   'P 1'
#
loop_
_entity.id
_entity.type
_entity.pdbx_description
1 polymer ?
#
loop_
_entity_poly.entity_id
_entity_poly.type
_entity_poly.pdbx_seq_one_letter_code
_entity_poly.pdbx_strand_id
1 'polypeptide(L)' 'MTAQELKSIAENALEQQYNGLISNLEECAKQGKNIYFTEELSDILLDKLILKGYRITPVVKYKYSFLFQKKKVKYYKIQF' A
#
# COMPACT_ATOMS: atom_id res chain seq x y z
N MET A 1 -21.93 -17.06 -12.30
CA MET A 1 -20.69 -16.75 -11.58
C MET A 1 -20.09 -18.03 -11.07
N THR A 2 -19.02 -18.48 -11.72
CA THR A 2 -18.25 -19.65 -11.28
C THR A 2 -17.12 -19.22 -10.33
N ALA A 3 -16.61 -20.14 -9.51
CA ALA A 3 -15.49 -19.87 -8.62
C ALA A 3 -14.22 -19.39 -9.38
N GLN A 4 -14.06 -19.81 -10.64
CA GLN A 4 -12.96 -19.37 -11.51
C GLN A 4 -13.09 -17.90 -11.93
N GLU A 5 -14.30 -17.44 -12.26
CA GLU A 5 -14.55 -16.03 -12.59
C GLU A 5 -14.26 -15.12 -11.39
N LEU A 6 -14.70 -15.51 -10.19
CA LEU A 6 -14.42 -14.76 -8.96
C LEU A 6 -12.92 -14.68 -8.65
N LYS A 7 -12.19 -15.78 -8.86
CA LYS A 7 -10.73 -15.81 -8.67
C LYS A 7 -10.02 -14.87 -9.64
N SER A 8 -10.39 -14.89 -10.92
CA SER A 8 -9.79 -14.00 -11.92
C SER A 8 -10.05 -12.52 -11.60
N ILE A 9 -11.25 -12.18 -11.15
CA ILE A 9 -11.59 -10.81 -10.72
C ILE A 9 -10.71 -10.37 -9.55
N ALA A 10 -10.52 -11.24 -8.55
CA ALA A 10 -9.69 -10.94 -7.39
C ALA A 10 -8.21 -10.75 -7.77
N GLU A 11 -7.67 -11.60 -8.65
CA GLU A 11 -6.29 -11.50 -9.13
C GLU A 11 -6.06 -10.20 -9.90
N ASN A 12 -6.96 -9.84 -10.81
CA ASN A 12 -6.88 -8.60 -11.59
C ASN A 12 -6.95 -7.36 -10.69
N ALA A 13 -7.83 -7.36 -9.70
CA ALA A 13 -7.94 -6.24 -8.75
C ALA A 13 -6.65 -6.07 -7.93
N LEU A 14 -6.03 -7.18 -7.52
CA LEU A 14 -4.78 -7.17 -6.77
C LEU A 14 -3.60 -6.68 -7.62
N GLU A 15 -3.57 -7.06 -8.89
CA GLU A 15 -2.57 -6.60 -9.85
C GLU A 15 -2.68 -5.09 -10.11
N GLN A 16 -3.90 -4.56 -10.26
CA GLN A 16 -4.12 -3.13 -10.39
C GLN A 16 -3.63 -2.34 -9.17
N GLN A 17 -3.93 -2.83 -7.96
CA GLN A 17 -3.43 -2.22 -6.72
C GLN A 17 -1.90 -2.24 -6.64
N TYR A 18 -1.29 -3.36 -7.02
CA TYR A 18 0.17 -3.48 -7.08
C TYR A 18 0.79 -2.47 -8.06
N ASN A 19 0.25 -2.38 -9.28
CA ASN A 19 0.75 -1.47 -10.30
C ASN A 19 0.66 0.00 -9.86
N GLY A 20 -0.47 0.40 -9.24
CA GLY A 20 -0.61 1.73 -8.68
C GLY A 20 0.40 2.03 -7.57
N LEU A 21 0.71 1.05 -6.72
CA LEU A 21 1.73 1.17 -5.67
C LEU A 21 3.13 1.39 -6.25
N ILE A 22 3.50 0.62 -7.29
CA ILE A 22 4.80 0.78 -7.95
C ILE A 22 4.90 2.14 -8.62
N SER A 23 3.88 2.61 -9.34
CA SER A 23 3.89 3.94 -9.94
C SER A 23 4.07 5.05 -8.90
N ASN A 24 3.43 4.95 -7.73
CA ASN A 24 3.62 5.91 -6.65
C ASN A 24 5.04 5.87 -6.05
N LEU A 25 5.64 4.68 -5.94
CA LEU A 25 7.03 4.51 -5.50
C LEU A 25 8.01 5.11 -6.51
N GLU A 26 7.80 4.88 -7.81
CA GLU A 26 8.59 5.48 -8.89
C GLU A 26 8.48 7.01 -8.89
N GLU A 27 7.29 7.56 -8.64
CA GLU A 27 7.11 9.00 -8.52
C GLU A 27 7.85 9.57 -7.30
N CYS A 28 7.80 8.88 -6.16
CA CYS A 28 8.59 9.24 -4.98
C CYS A 28 10.09 9.23 -5.30
N ALA A 29 10.56 8.22 -6.04
CA ALA A 29 11.96 8.10 -6.45
C ALA A 29 12.40 9.28 -7.33
N LYS A 30 11.55 9.67 -8.30
CA LYS A 30 11.78 10.85 -9.16
C LYS A 30 11.87 12.15 -8.36
N GLN A 31 11.16 12.24 -7.24
CA GLN A 31 11.23 13.37 -6.31
C GLN A 31 12.42 13.29 -5.33
N GLY A 32 13.31 12.30 -5.47
CA GLY A 32 14.46 12.09 -4.58
C GLY A 32 14.08 11.52 -3.20
N LYS A 33 12.86 11.02 -3.04
CA LYS A 33 12.39 10.37 -1.81
C LYS A 33 12.57 8.86 -1.94
N ASN A 34 13.02 8.23 -0.87
CA ASN A 34 13.16 6.77 -0.78
C ASN A 34 12.02 6.12 0.02
N ILE A 35 10.99 6.88 0.36
CA ILE A 35 9.92 6.46 1.26
C ILE A 35 8.56 6.84 0.68
N TYR A 36 7.63 5.90 0.73
CA TYR A 36 6.22 6.11 0.45
C TYR A 36 5.37 5.66 1.65
N PHE A 37 4.24 6.34 1.89
CA PHE A 37 3.30 5.99 2.96
C PHE A 37 1.93 5.67 2.37
N THR A 38 1.35 4.53 2.74
CA THR A 38 -0.02 4.16 2.39
C THR A 38 -0.82 3.76 3.63
N GLU A 39 -2.12 4.10 3.66
CA GLU A 39 -3.07 3.66 4.71
C GLU A 39 -3.52 2.22 4.47
N GLU A 40 -3.68 1.84 3.21
CA GLU A 40 -4.22 0.55 2.79
C GLU A 40 -3.14 -0.26 2.05
N LEU A 41 -2.85 -1.44 2.59
CA LEU A 41 -2.00 -2.44 1.97
C LEU A 41 -2.54 -3.81 2.38
N SER A 42 -2.93 -4.62 1.41
CA SER A 42 -3.36 -6.00 1.67
C SER A 42 -2.17 -6.88 2.05
N ASP A 43 -2.40 -7.91 2.86
CA ASP A 43 -1.33 -8.79 3.34
C ASP A 43 -0.59 -9.47 2.17
N ILE A 44 -1.32 -9.84 1.11
CA ILE A 44 -0.74 -10.41 -0.11
C ILE A 44 0.23 -9.43 -0.80
N LEU A 45 -0.12 -8.13 -0.86
CA LEU A 45 0.76 -7.12 -1.45
C LEU A 45 1.97 -6.83 -0.55
N LEU A 46 1.77 -6.86 0.77
CA LEU A 46 2.85 -6.73 1.75
C LEU A 46 3.90 -7.83 1.56
N ASP A 47 3.46 -9.10 1.46
CA ASP A 47 4.36 -10.23 1.21
C ASP A 47 5.08 -10.09 -0.14
N LYS A 48 4.35 -9.72 -1.20
CA LYS A 48 4.91 -9.52 -2.54
C LYS A 48 5.99 -8.43 -2.56
N LEU A 49 5.80 -7.34 -1.82
CA LEU A 49 6.77 -6.26 -1.71
C LEU A 49 7.99 -6.67 -0.88
N ILE A 50 7.81 -7.39 0.22
CA ILE A 50 8.92 -7.93 1.01
C ILE A 50 9.78 -8.88 0.17
N LEU A 51 9.15 -9.76 -0.61
CA LEU A 51 9.85 -10.67 -1.54
C LEU A 51 10.67 -9.93 -2.60
N LYS A 52 10.23 -8.73 -3.00
CA LYS A 52 10.96 -7.86 -3.94
C LYS A 52 12.06 -7.02 -3.29
N GLY A 53 12.25 -7.14 -1.98
CA GLY A 53 13.31 -6.44 -1.24
C GLY A 53 12.90 -5.09 -0.66
N TYR A 54 11.62 -4.70 -0.73
CA TYR A 54 11.15 -3.48 -0.11
C TYR A 54 11.10 -3.63 1.42
N ARG A 55 11.55 -2.59 2.13
CA ARG A 55 11.46 -2.55 3.58
C ARG A 55 10.15 -1.91 4.00
N ILE A 56 9.25 -2.71 4.59
CA ILE A 56 7.95 -2.26 5.06
C ILE A 56 7.97 -2.10 6.58
N THR A 57 7.55 -0.95 7.10
CA THR A 57 7.42 -0.70 8.53
C THR A 57 6.01 -0.17 8.84
N PRO A 58 5.23 -0.83 9.70
CA PRO A 58 3.96 -0.29 10.13
C PRO A 58 4.20 0.93 11.04
N VAL A 59 3.55 2.05 10.74
CA VAL A 59 3.65 3.30 11.50
C VAL A 59 2.25 3.78 11.84
N VAL A 60 2.01 4.13 13.09
CA VAL A 60 0.75 4.78 13.49
C VAL A 60 0.92 6.29 13.37
N LYS A 61 0.09 6.95 12.56
CA LYS A 61 0.04 8.41 12.50
C LYS A 61 -1.30 8.92 13.01
N TYR A 62 -1.28 10.09 13.62
CA TYR A 62 -2.49 10.77 14.05
C TYR A 62 -3.01 11.63 12.91
N LYS A 63 -4.26 11.39 12.50
CA LYS A 63 -4.98 12.22 11.53
C LYS A 63 -6.02 13.02 12.32
N TYR A 64 -6.04 14.33 12.09
CA TYR A 64 -7.10 15.18 12.65
C TYR A 64 -8.36 14.96 11.81
N SER A 65 -9.46 14.55 12.45
CA SER A 65 -10.78 14.60 11.82
C SER A 65 -11.41 15.98 12.03
N PHE A 66 -12.40 16.30 11.20
CA PHE A 66 -13.28 17.46 11.45
C PHE A 66 -13.84 17.34 12.87
N LEU A 67 -13.81 18.43 13.65
CA LEU A 67 -14.07 18.49 15.11
C LEU A 67 -12.91 18.06 16.04
N PHE A 68 -11.65 18.34 15.70
CA PHE A 68 -10.47 18.25 16.61
C PHE A 68 -10.22 16.88 17.29
N GLN A 69 -10.94 15.83 16.91
CA GLN A 69 -10.70 14.48 17.40
C GLN A 69 -9.48 13.89 16.68
N LYS A 70 -8.48 13.48 17.45
CA LYS A 70 -7.29 12.78 16.92
C LYS A 70 -7.64 11.32 16.71
N LYS A 71 -7.69 10.87 15.45
CA LYS A 71 -7.84 9.45 15.13
C LYS A 71 -6.46 8.84 14.87
N LYS A 72 -6.18 7.71 15.53
CA LYS A 72 -5.02 6.87 15.21
C LYS A 72 -5.33 6.14 13.92
N VAL A 73 -4.50 6.32 12.90
CA VAL A 73 -4.58 5.62 11.62
C VAL A 73 -3.29 4.84 11.41
N LYS A 74 -3.43 3.56 11.04
CA LYS A 74 -2.30 2.70 10.71
C LYS A 74 -1.86 3.02 9.29
N TYR A 75 -0.58 3.27 9.11
CA TYR A 75 0.08 3.44 7.83
C TYR A 75 1.16 2.38 7.66
N TYR A 76 1.50 2.09 6.42
CA TYR A 76 2.69 1.32 6.05
C TYR A 76 3.69 2.26 5.40
N LYS A 77 4.87 2.36 6.00
CA LYS A 77 6.03 3.02 5.42
C LYS A 77 6.74 1.99 4.53
N ILE A 78 6.77 2.25 3.23
CA ILE A 78 7.47 1.43 2.24
C ILE A 78 8.75 2.17 1.86
N GLN A 79 9.90 1.52 2.05
CA GLN A 79 11.22 2.05 1.72
C GLN A 79 11.89 1.16 0.68
N PHE A 80 12.52 1.80 -0.32
CA PHE A 80 13.21 1.18 -1.44
C PHE A 80 14.60 1.76 -1.64
#